data_AF-A0A352YVC0-F1
#
_entry.id   AF-A0A352YVC0-F1
#
_cell.length_a   1.000
_cell.length_b   1.000
_cell.length_c   1.000
_cell.angle_alpha   90.00
_cell.angle_beta   90.00
_cell.angle_gamma   90.00
#
_symmetry.space_group_name_H-M   'P 1'
#
loop_
_entity.id
_entity.type
_entity.pdbx_description
1 polymer ?
#
loop_
_entity_poly.entity_id
_entity_poly.type
_entity_poly.pdbx_seq_one_letter_code
_entity_poly.pdbx_strand_id
1 'polypeptide(L)' 'MNIDPKIDDLILVPKYRNIVAREYGISIRTLNRWFERENFNIPRGLIDPAHLRLIYKTFGIPKNLR' A
#
# COMPACT_ATOMS: atom_id res chain seq x y z
N MET A 1 -13.56 -11.60 4.53
CA MET A 1 -13.42 -10.26 3.93
C MET A 1 -13.57 -10.45 2.43
N ASN A 2 -14.63 -9.95 1.80
CA ASN A 2 -14.78 -9.99 0.34
C ASN A 2 -14.00 -8.80 -0.21
N ILE A 3 -12.72 -9.04 -0.48
CA ILE A 3 -11.88 -8.13 -1.25
C ILE A 3 -12.17 -8.51 -2.71
N ASP A 4 -12.43 -7.53 -3.58
CA ASP A 4 -12.59 -7.79 -5.01
C ASP A 4 -11.43 -8.69 -5.49
N PRO A 5 -11.69 -9.79 -6.23
CA PRO A 5 -10.66 -10.76 -6.60
C PRO A 5 -9.50 -10.11 -7.37
N LYS A 6 -9.80 -9.05 -8.13
CA LYS A 6 -8.81 -8.25 -8.86
C LYS A 6 -7.85 -7.47 -7.95
N ILE A 7 -8.30 -7.10 -6.74
CA ILE A 7 -7.48 -6.43 -5.72
C ILE A 7 -6.60 -7.44 -4.99
N ASP A 8 -7.09 -8.66 -4.75
CA ASP A 8 -6.28 -9.72 -4.12
C ASP A 8 -5.06 -10.05 -4.99
N ASP A 9 -5.25 -10.18 -6.31
CA ASP A 9 -4.17 -10.35 -7.29
C ASP A 9 -3.16 -9.19 -7.29
N LEU A 10 -3.64 -7.95 -7.17
CA LEU A 10 -2.79 -6.75 -7.14
C LEU A 10 -1.95 -6.62 -5.87
N ILE A 11 -2.38 -7.24 -4.77
CA ILE A 11 -1.63 -7.23 -3.51
C ILE A 11 -0.58 -8.36 -3.48
N LEU A 12 -0.75 -9.42 -4.27
CA LEU A 12 0.20 -10.54 -4.33
C LEU A 12 1.55 -10.17 -4.97
N VAL A 13 1.61 -9.05 -5.69
CA VAL A 13 2.84 -8.59 -6.35
C VAL A 13 3.54 -7.54 -5.49
N PRO A 14 4.83 -7.73 -5.14
CA PRO A 14 5.62 -6.71 -4.46
C PRO A 14 5.66 -5.41 -5.26
N LYS A 15 5.55 -4.26 -4.58
CA LYS A 15 5.53 -2.94 -5.22
C LYS A 15 6.49 -1.99 -4.55
N TYR A 16 7.10 -1.10 -5.33
CA TYR A 16 7.88 0.00 -4.78
C TYR A 16 6.98 1.07 -4.15
N ARG A 17 7.50 1.77 -3.14
CA ARG A 17 6.78 2.86 -2.45
C ARG A 17 6.25 3.96 -3.38
N ASN A 18 6.94 4.26 -4.47
CA ASN A 18 6.49 5.24 -5.46
C ASN A 18 5.21 4.79 -6.18
N ILE A 19 5.08 3.49 -6.47
CA ILE A 19 3.87 2.92 -7.06
C ILE A 19 2.72 3.00 -6.06
N VAL A 20 2.94 2.56 -4.83
CA VAL A 20 1.93 2.63 -3.77
C VAL A 20 1.46 4.07 -3.53
N ALA A 21 2.40 5.02 -3.45
CA ALA A 21 2.06 6.44 -3.30
C ALA A 21 1.22 6.95 -4.48
N ARG A 22 1.56 6.55 -5.71
CA ARG A 22 0.80 6.88 -6.92
C ARG A 22 -0.60 6.27 -6.91
N GLU A 23 -0.77 5.03 -6.44
CA GLU A 23 -2.09 4.39 -6.33
C GLU A 23 -3.03 5.16 -5.39
N TYR A 24 -2.48 5.71 -4.31
CA TYR A 24 -3.19 6.58 -3.37
C TYR A 24 -3.33 8.03 -3.84
N GLY A 25 -2.63 8.43 -4.91
CA GLY A 25 -2.60 9.82 -5.38
C GLY A 25 -1.86 10.78 -4.42
N ILE A 26 -0.91 10.27 -3.65
CA ILE A 26 -0.14 11.05 -2.66
C ILE A 26 1.36 11.04 -2.98
N SER A 27 2.12 11.91 -2.32
CA SER A 27 3.59 11.89 -2.40
C SER A 27 4.18 10.76 -1.57
N ILE A 28 5.38 10.28 -1.94
CA ILE A 28 6.14 9.29 -1.14
C ILE A 28 6.40 9.80 0.28
N ARG A 29 6.61 11.12 0.45
CA ARG A 29 6.79 11.76 1.75
C ARG A 29 5.53 11.61 2.62
N THR A 30 4.36 11.79 2.03
CA THR A 30 3.08 11.59 2.71
C THR A 30 2.90 10.13 3.10
N LEU A 31 3.23 9.20 2.21
CA LEU A 31 3.16 7.77 2.47
C LEU A 31 4.10 7.36 3.64
N ASN A 32 5.33 7.87 3.66
CA ASN A 32 6.26 7.60 4.76
C ASN A 32 5.75 8.14 6.10
N ARG A 33 5.15 9.33 6.12
CA ARG A 33 4.51 9.88 7.32
C ARG A 33 3.35 9.02 7.81
N TRP A 34 2.58 8.43 6.90
CA TRP A 34 1.53 7.48 7.28
C TRP A 34 2.11 6.23 7.92
N PHE A 35 3.19 5.69 7.35
CA PHE A 35 3.89 4.55 7.95
C PHE A 35 4.44 4.87 9.34
N GLU A 36 5.03 6.05 9.53
CA GLU A 36 5.49 6.51 10.84
C GLU A 36 4.33 6.66 11.84
N ARG A 37 3.18 7.22 11.40
CA ARG A 37 2.01 7.44 12.25
C ARG A 37 1.38 6.12 12.72
N GLU A 38 1.31 5.12 11.85
CA GLU A 38 0.77 3.80 12.16
C GLU A 38 1.84 2.82 12.71
N ASN A 39 3.06 3.32 12.95
CA ASN A 39 4.21 2.54 13.42
C ASN A 39 4.54 1.31 12.55
N PHE A 40 4.39 1.44 11.23
CA PHE A 40 4.73 0.38 10.28
C PHE A 40 6.25 0.32 10.06
N ASN A 41 6.85 -0.80 10.47
CA ASN A 41 8.25 -1.08 10.21
C ASN A 41 8.46 -1.67 8.80
N ILE A 42 8.19 -0.86 7.77
CA ILE A 42 8.36 -1.26 6.38
C ILE A 42 9.81 -0.95 5.96
N PRO A 43 10.55 -1.91 5.38
CA PRO A 43 11.90 -1.65 4.86
C PRO A 43 11.88 -0.62 3.72
N ARG A 44 12.98 0.12 3.57
CA ARG A 44 13.10 1.10 2.46
C ARG A 44 13.11 0.37 1.12
N GLY A 45 12.40 0.90 0.14
CA GLY A 45 12.38 0.38 -1.23
C GLY A 45 11.13 -0.41 -1.57
N LEU A 46 11.29 -1.72 -1.77
CA LEU A 46 10.22 -2.65 -2.17
C LEU A 46 9.35 -3.02 -0.96
N ILE A 47 8.04 -2.92 -1.13
CA ILE A 47 7.05 -3.36 -0.15
C ILE A 47 6.58 -4.74 -0.59
N ASP A 48 6.75 -5.72 0.29
CA ASP A 48 6.28 -7.09 0.07
C ASP A 48 4.74 -7.20 0.16
N PRO A 49 4.17 -8.29 -0.38
CA PRO A 49 2.73 -8.52 -0.38
C PRO A 49 2.08 -8.47 1.00
N ALA A 50 2.76 -8.94 2.05
CA ALA A 50 2.19 -8.96 3.40
C ALA A 50 2.02 -7.53 3.94
N HIS A 51 3.04 -6.68 3.76
CA HIS A 51 2.93 -5.27 4.10
C HIS A 51 1.93 -4.53 3.20
N LEU A 52 1.83 -4.85 1.90
CA LEU A 52 0.80 -4.26 1.02
C LEU A 52 -0.62 -4.59 1.50
N ARG A 53 -0.90 -5.84 1.91
CA ARG A 53 -2.20 -6.23 2.51
C ARG A 53 -2.52 -5.37 3.71
N LEU A 54 -1.54 -5.16 4.59
CA LEU A 54 -1.71 -4.38 5.79
C LEU A 54 -1.99 -2.90 5.48
N ILE A 55 -1.20 -2.30 4.58
CA ILE A 55 -1.36 -0.91 4.13
C ILE A 55 -2.76 -0.69 3.56
N TYR A 56 -3.22 -1.53 2.62
CA TYR A 56 -4.52 -1.34 1.99
C TYR A 56 -5.69 -1.63 2.94
N LYS A 57 -5.50 -2.52 3.91
CA LYS A 57 -6.48 -2.74 4.98
C LYS A 57 -6.59 -1.53 5.92
N THR A 58 -5.46 -0.90 6.25
CA THR A 58 -5.40 0.22 7.20
C THR A 58 -5.81 1.55 6.57
N PHE A 59 -5.32 1.88 5.38
CA PHE A 59 -5.61 3.15 4.71
C PHE A 59 -6.77 3.08 3.72
N GLY A 60 -7.37 1.90 3.56
CA GLY A 60 -8.41 1.62 2.58
C GLY A 60 -7.86 1.37 1.18
N ILE A 61 -8.75 0.95 0.28
CA ILE A 61 -8.41 0.64 -1.12
C ILE A 61 -8.01 1.95 -1.85
N PRO A 62 -6.85 1.97 -2.53
CA PRO A 62 -6.40 3.16 -3.27
C PRO A 62 -7.39 3.55 -4.37
N LYS A 63 -7.62 4.87 -4.54
CA LYS A 63 -8.59 5.39 -5.51
C LYS A 63 -8.24 5.07 -6.96
N ASN A 64 -6.95 4.99 -7.29
CA ASN A 64 -6.51 4.68 -8.66
C ASN A 64 -6.51 3.18 -8.98
N LEU A 65 -6.92 2.32 -8.03
CA LEU A 65 -7.22 0.91 -8.25
C LEU A 65 -8.73 0.62 -8.35
N ARG A 66 -9.56 1.66 -8.16
CA ARG A 66 -11.02 1.60 -8.23
C ARG A 66 -11.48 2.00 -9.62
#